data_AF-A0A2U3I7X2-F1
#
_entry.id   AF-A0A2U3I7X2-F1
#
_cell.length_a   1.000
_cell.length_b   1.000
_cell.length_c   1.000
_cell.angle_alpha   90.00
_cell.angle_beta   90.00
_cell.angle_gamma   90.00
#
_symmetry.space_group_name_H-M   'P 1'
#
loop_
_entity.id
_entity.type
_entity.pdbx_description
1 polymer ?
#
loop_
_entity_poly.entity_id
_entity_poly.type
_entity_poly.pdbx_seq_one_letter_code
_entity_poly.pdbx_strand_id
1 'polypeptide(L)'
;MTQLNASANARKARSTGLLLKLSALSVVTALSLGLGSAPVYAQALPMDNAAPAHVQPLDMRTLHTQLNLTADQEVQWQAALDAMRESHSSERMNADQMQARMQTMLKQPILDLSALHAMDQKIRQQDAPLSEQSAKAWLTFYGSLNDQQKTAFSDAIRPQFENIAHHPARPYDPRTGL
;
A
#
# COMPACT_ATOMS: atom_id res chain seq x y z
N MET A 1 15.69 47.99 47.97
CA MET A 1 14.62 48.91 47.51
C MET A 1 13.89 48.23 46.36
N THR A 2 12.54 48.24 46.44
CA THR A 2 11.55 48.00 45.35
C THR A 2 11.39 46.53 44.86
N GLN A 3 10.48 45.75 45.48
CA GLN A 3 9.06 45.46 45.07
C GLN A 3 8.94 44.53 43.85
N LEU A 4 8.57 43.26 44.05
CA LEU A 4 7.19 42.70 44.04
C LEU A 4 6.57 42.60 42.63
N ASN A 5 6.37 41.36 42.16
CA ASN A 5 5.04 41.01 41.67
C ASN A 5 4.75 39.52 41.87
N ALA A 6 3.71 39.25 42.65
CA ALA A 6 3.13 37.94 42.91
C ALA A 6 1.83 37.82 42.11
N SER A 7 1.52 36.63 41.61
CA SER A 7 0.17 36.14 41.26
C SER A 7 0.31 34.66 40.91
N ALA A 8 0.27 33.71 41.85
CA ALA A 8 -0.94 33.12 42.43
C ALA A 8 -2.06 32.87 41.42
N ASN A 9 -2.24 31.62 40.98
CA ASN A 9 -3.56 30.99 41.08
C ASN A 9 -3.49 29.47 40.97
N ALA A 10 -4.00 28.82 42.01
CA ALA A 10 -4.22 27.39 42.14
C ALA A 10 -5.64 27.00 41.67
N ARG A 11 -5.84 25.68 41.54
CA ARG A 11 -7.11 24.93 41.31
C ARG A 11 -7.42 24.75 39.81
N LYS A 12 -7.86 23.58 39.31
CA LYS A 12 -8.73 22.58 39.93
C LYS A 12 -8.68 21.29 39.08
N ALA A 13 -8.61 20.14 39.74
CA ALA A 13 -8.92 18.85 39.12
C ALA A 13 -10.39 18.83 38.67
N ARG A 14 -10.65 18.28 37.48
CA ARG A 14 -11.99 17.84 37.06
C ARG A 14 -11.86 16.64 36.13
N SER A 15 -11.97 15.47 36.74
CA SER A 15 -12.26 14.20 36.08
C SER A 15 -13.74 14.17 35.67
N THR A 16 -14.03 14.02 34.39
CA THR A 16 -15.35 13.52 33.93
C THR A 16 -15.24 12.94 32.53
N GLY A 17 -15.43 11.62 32.49
CA GLY A 17 -15.96 10.76 31.43
C GLY A 17 -15.82 11.17 29.96
N LEU A 18 -15.16 10.31 29.19
CA LEU A 18 -15.69 9.97 27.87
C LEU A 18 -15.52 8.48 27.60
N LEU A 19 -16.63 7.86 27.24
CA LEU A 19 -16.77 6.49 26.76
C LEU A 19 -15.85 6.26 25.54
N LEU A 20 -14.86 5.36 25.67
CA LEU A 20 -14.22 4.75 24.49
C LEU A 20 -14.91 3.42 24.21
N LYS A 21 -15.94 3.48 23.36
CA LYS A 21 -16.26 2.39 22.44
C LYS A 21 -15.74 2.82 21.07
N LEU A 22 -14.65 2.22 20.62
CA LEU A 22 -14.27 2.25 19.20
C LEU A 22 -13.60 0.91 18.89
N SER A 23 -14.46 -0.05 18.57
CA SER A 23 -14.11 -1.17 17.72
C SER A 23 -13.96 -0.61 16.30
N ALA A 24 -12.77 -0.71 15.72
CA ALA A 24 -12.59 -0.63 14.28
C ALA A 24 -11.43 -1.55 13.90
N LEU A 25 -11.81 -2.75 13.45
CA LEU A 25 -10.96 -3.61 12.64
C LEU A 25 -10.68 -2.87 11.34
N SER A 26 -9.43 -2.48 11.11
CA SER A 26 -8.95 -2.10 9.79
C SER A 26 -8.07 -3.24 9.29
N VAL A 27 -8.68 -4.14 8.52
CA VAL A 27 -7.92 -5.08 7.69
C VAL A 27 -7.45 -4.27 6.48
N VAL A 28 -6.18 -3.86 6.50
CA VAL A 28 -5.53 -3.23 5.35
C VAL A 28 -4.92 -4.35 4.52
N THR A 29 -5.55 -4.67 3.40
CA THR A 29 -5.00 -5.57 2.37
C THR A 29 -4.04 -4.75 1.52
N ALA A 30 -2.74 -4.84 1.82
CA ALA A 30 -1.70 -4.22 1.02
C ALA A 30 -1.58 -4.94 -0.34
N LEU A 31 -1.86 -4.23 -1.43
CA LEU A 31 -1.64 -4.67 -2.80
C LEU A 31 -0.17 -4.45 -3.18
N SER A 32 0.69 -5.40 -2.88
CA SER A 32 2.10 -5.40 -3.30
C SER A 32 2.25 -6.09 -4.66
N LEU A 33 2.41 -5.30 -5.72
CA LEU A 33 2.76 -5.79 -7.07
C LEU A 33 4.28 -6.02 -7.16
N GLY A 34 4.72 -7.23 -6.81
CA GLY A 34 6.13 -7.64 -6.92
C GLY A 34 6.46 -8.23 -8.29
N LEU A 35 7.29 -7.53 -9.08
CA LEU A 35 7.96 -8.09 -10.26
C LEU A 35 9.18 -8.91 -9.81
N GLY A 36 9.31 -10.12 -10.36
CA GLY A 36 10.16 -11.18 -9.83
C GLY A 36 11.66 -11.08 -10.09
N SER A 37 12.41 -11.89 -9.35
CA SER A 37 13.65 -12.52 -9.80
C SER A 37 13.83 -13.85 -9.06
N ALA A 38 14.03 -14.94 -9.81
CA ALA A 38 14.32 -16.28 -9.28
C ALA A 38 15.77 -16.66 -9.60
N PRO A 39 16.41 -17.48 -8.74
CA PRO A 39 17.09 -18.64 -9.28
C PRO A 39 16.69 -19.95 -8.57
N VAL A 40 16.28 -20.88 -9.44
CA VAL A 40 16.29 -22.36 -9.43
C VAL A 40 17.01 -23.04 -8.26
N TYR A 41 16.32 -23.98 -7.58
CA TYR A 41 16.65 -25.42 -7.44
C TYR A 41 15.60 -26.10 -6.54
N ALA A 42 14.51 -26.63 -7.13
CA ALA A 42 13.71 -27.71 -6.53
C ALA A 42 12.76 -28.30 -7.59
N GLN A 43 13.09 -29.52 -8.01
CA GLN A 43 12.21 -30.66 -8.32
C GLN A 43 10.81 -30.33 -8.88
N ALA A 44 10.64 -30.66 -10.16
CA ALA A 44 9.44 -30.47 -10.95
C ALA A 44 8.21 -31.16 -10.34
N LEU A 45 7.25 -30.36 -9.88
CA LEU A 45 5.84 -30.73 -9.89
C LEU A 45 5.28 -30.46 -11.29
N PRO A 46 4.34 -31.26 -11.79
CA PRO A 46 3.58 -30.92 -12.99
C PRO A 46 2.69 -29.73 -12.65
N MET A 47 3.25 -28.53 -12.80
CA MET A 47 2.48 -27.30 -12.82
C MET A 47 1.78 -27.29 -14.18
N ASP A 48 0.47 -27.47 -14.20
CA ASP A 48 -0.36 -27.03 -15.32
C ASP A 48 0.03 -25.57 -15.58
N ASN A 49 0.82 -25.35 -16.63
CA ASN A 49 1.30 -24.05 -17.07
C ASN A 49 0.13 -23.26 -17.66
N ALA A 50 -0.84 -22.87 -16.84
CA ALA A 50 -1.60 -21.68 -17.12
C ALA A 50 -0.58 -20.53 -17.02
N ALA A 51 -0.10 -20.07 -18.18
CA ALA A 51 0.73 -18.88 -18.25
C ALA A 51 0.10 -17.79 -17.37
N PRO A 52 0.89 -17.02 -16.60
CA PRO A 52 0.34 -15.94 -15.80
C PRO A 52 -0.51 -15.08 -16.73
N ALA A 53 -1.80 -14.94 -16.43
CA ALA A 53 -2.71 -14.14 -17.22
C ALA A 53 -2.08 -12.74 -17.34
N HIS A 54 -1.64 -12.38 -18.56
CA HIS A 54 -1.03 -11.08 -18.80
C HIS A 54 -2.15 -10.06 -18.82
N VAL A 55 -2.46 -9.51 -17.65
CA VAL A 55 -3.41 -8.40 -17.58
C VAL A 55 -2.70 -7.16 -18.07
N GLN A 56 -3.28 -6.53 -19.09
CA GLN A 56 -2.84 -5.24 -19.55
C GLN A 56 -2.92 -4.24 -18.40
N PRO A 57 -1.89 -3.41 -18.17
CA PRO A 57 -1.97 -2.37 -17.14
C PRO A 57 -3.14 -1.43 -17.43
N LEU A 58 -3.77 -0.92 -16.38
CA LEU A 58 -4.85 0.06 -16.50
C LEU A 58 -4.35 1.30 -17.25
N ASP A 59 -4.98 1.62 -18.39
CA ASP A 59 -4.66 2.82 -19.15
C ASP A 59 -5.33 4.05 -18.51
N MET A 60 -4.58 4.70 -17.62
CA MET A 60 -5.02 5.90 -16.91
C MET A 60 -5.36 7.06 -17.83
N ARG A 61 -4.73 7.17 -19.01
CA ARG A 61 -5.02 8.26 -19.97
C ARG A 61 -6.38 8.06 -20.62
N THR A 62 -6.65 6.84 -21.05
CA THR A 62 -7.94 6.48 -21.64
C THR A 62 -9.06 6.63 -20.61
N LEU A 63 -8.85 6.15 -19.39
CA LEU A 63 -9.81 6.32 -18.29
C LEU A 63 -10.10 7.81 -18.01
N HIS A 64 -9.06 8.63 -17.86
CA HIS A 64 -9.20 10.07 -17.63
C HIS A 64 -10.09 10.75 -18.70
N THR A 65 -9.84 10.43 -19.98
CA THR A 65 -10.62 10.98 -21.10
C THR A 65 -12.09 10.57 -21.04
N GLN A 66 -12.39 9.32 -20.65
CA GLN A 66 -13.75 8.79 -20.56
C GLN A 66 -14.55 9.38 -19.39
N LEU A 67 -13.87 9.74 -18.29
CA LEU A 67 -14.54 10.26 -17.10
C LEU A 67 -15.06 11.68 -17.27
N ASN A 68 -14.57 12.45 -18.26
CA ASN A 68 -14.99 13.82 -18.53
C ASN A 68 -15.09 14.66 -17.25
N LEU A 69 -13.97 14.76 -16.54
CA LEU A 69 -13.90 15.31 -15.19
C LEU A 69 -14.27 16.81 -15.16
N THR A 70 -14.93 17.22 -14.09
CA THR A 70 -15.06 18.65 -13.76
C THR A 70 -13.72 19.21 -13.29
N ALA A 71 -13.58 20.54 -13.24
CA ALA A 71 -12.34 21.17 -12.76
C ALA A 71 -11.95 20.72 -11.33
N ASP A 72 -12.91 20.59 -10.42
CA ASP A 72 -12.65 20.13 -9.05
C ASP A 72 -12.25 18.66 -9.02
N GLN A 73 -12.86 17.82 -9.86
CA GLN A 73 -12.50 16.40 -9.98
C GLN A 73 -11.11 16.22 -10.60
N GLU A 74 -10.72 17.08 -11.54
CA GLU A 74 -9.38 17.09 -12.16
C GLU A 74 -8.28 17.33 -11.13
N VAL A 75 -8.50 18.28 -10.21
CA VAL A 75 -7.55 18.54 -9.11
C VAL A 75 -7.39 17.30 -8.23
N GLN A 76 -8.50 16.62 -7.92
CA GLN A 76 -8.47 15.39 -7.10
C GLN A 76 -7.83 14.22 -7.84
N TRP A 77 -8.08 14.07 -9.13
CA TRP A 77 -7.44 13.07 -10.00
C TRP A 77 -5.92 13.26 -10.01
N GLN A 78 -5.46 14.49 -10.24
CA GLN A 78 -4.05 14.82 -10.27
C GLN A 78 -3.38 14.56 -8.90
N ALA A 79 -4.03 14.95 -7.81
CA ALA A 79 -3.55 14.66 -6.46
C ALA A 79 -3.42 13.15 -6.18
N ALA A 80 -4.38 12.35 -6.65
CA ALA A 80 -4.32 10.89 -6.54
C ALA A 80 -3.17 10.30 -7.39
N LEU A 81 -2.96 10.79 -8.61
CA LEU A 81 -1.84 10.40 -9.45
C LEU A 81 -0.48 10.76 -8.84
N ASP A 82 -0.36 11.94 -8.23
CA ASP A 82 0.87 12.39 -7.56
C ASP A 82 1.17 11.50 -6.35
N ALA A 83 0.19 11.26 -5.47
CA ALA A 83 0.35 10.40 -4.30
C ALA A 83 0.70 8.95 -4.68
N MET A 84 0.09 8.41 -5.74
CA MET A 84 0.41 7.08 -6.27
C MET A 84 1.84 7.02 -6.83
N ARG A 85 2.28 8.05 -7.56
CA ARG A 85 3.65 8.13 -8.09
C ARG A 85 4.69 8.17 -6.97
N GLU A 86 4.41 8.91 -5.89
CA GLU A 86 5.29 8.99 -4.73
C GLU A 86 5.41 7.63 -4.03
N SER A 87 4.28 6.97 -3.73
CA SER A 87 4.26 5.62 -3.14
C SER A 87 5.06 4.62 -3.98
N HIS A 88 4.78 4.55 -5.29
CA HIS A 88 5.51 3.64 -6.19
C HIS A 88 6.99 3.98 -6.36
N SER A 89 7.38 5.25 -6.24
CA SER A 89 8.79 5.62 -6.26
C SER A 89 9.52 5.13 -5.01
N SER A 90 8.88 5.24 -3.84
CA SER A 90 9.43 4.70 -2.58
C SER A 90 9.55 3.18 -2.63
N GLU A 91 8.49 2.49 -3.04
CA GLU A 91 8.48 1.02 -3.18
C GLU A 91 9.59 0.51 -4.11
N ARG A 92 9.78 1.16 -5.28
CA ARG A 92 10.85 0.79 -6.22
C ARG A 92 12.23 0.99 -5.62
N MET A 93 12.47 2.15 -4.98
CA MET A 93 13.75 2.41 -4.31
C MET A 93 14.02 1.37 -3.21
N ASN A 94 13.00 0.98 -2.44
CA ASN A 94 13.11 -0.03 -1.40
C ASN A 94 13.36 -1.42 -1.97
N ALA A 95 12.72 -1.77 -3.09
CA ALA A 95 12.98 -3.01 -3.81
C ALA A 95 14.43 -3.08 -4.34
N ASP A 96 14.94 -1.98 -4.91
CA ASP A 96 16.33 -1.89 -5.38
C ASP A 96 17.33 -2.06 -4.24
N GLN A 97 17.08 -1.43 -3.09
CA GLN A 97 17.90 -1.59 -1.88
C GLN A 97 17.87 -3.04 -1.36
N MET A 98 16.68 -3.66 -1.32
CA MET A 98 16.52 -5.06 -0.93
C MET A 98 17.30 -5.97 -1.87
N GLN A 99 17.15 -5.79 -3.17
CA GLN A 99 17.86 -6.55 -4.19
C GLN A 99 19.39 -6.43 -4.04
N ALA A 100 19.91 -5.20 -3.87
CA ALA A 100 21.35 -4.97 -3.67
C ALA A 100 21.89 -5.67 -2.41
N ARG A 101 21.11 -5.64 -1.32
CA ARG A 101 21.47 -6.34 -0.07
C ARG A 101 21.45 -7.86 -0.27
N MET A 102 20.45 -8.40 -0.96
CA MET A 102 20.37 -9.82 -1.30
C MET A 102 21.57 -10.27 -2.14
N GLN A 103 21.93 -9.51 -3.17
CA GLN A 103 23.12 -9.79 -3.99
C GLN A 103 24.41 -9.80 -3.16
N THR A 104 24.52 -8.96 -2.14
CA THR A 104 25.67 -8.94 -1.24
C THR A 104 25.71 -10.15 -0.31
N MET A 105 24.57 -10.52 0.28
CA MET A 105 24.49 -11.69 1.18
C MET A 105 24.73 -13.01 0.47
N LEU A 106 24.36 -13.13 -0.81
CA LEU A 106 24.66 -14.32 -1.61
C LEU A 106 26.17 -14.60 -1.75
N LYS A 107 27.03 -13.62 -1.48
CA LYS A 107 28.49 -13.78 -1.48
C LYS A 107 29.05 -14.18 -0.11
N GLN A 108 28.23 -14.16 0.94
CA GLN A 108 28.65 -14.51 2.28
C GLN A 108 28.48 -16.01 2.54
N PRO A 109 29.41 -16.66 3.27
CA PRO A 109 29.28 -18.08 3.61
C PRO A 109 28.13 -18.35 4.58
N ILE A 110 27.73 -17.34 5.36
CA ILE A 110 26.62 -17.42 6.32
C ILE A 110 25.70 -16.21 6.04
N LEU A 111 24.41 -16.48 5.87
CA LEU A 111 23.40 -15.44 5.62
C LEU A 111 23.08 -14.68 6.91
N ASP A 112 23.12 -13.35 6.84
CA ASP A 112 22.67 -12.48 7.93
C ASP A 112 21.15 -12.23 7.84
N LEU A 113 20.38 -13.19 8.33
CA LEU A 113 18.91 -13.12 8.37
C LEU A 113 18.41 -11.98 9.28
N SER A 114 19.21 -11.55 10.26
CA SER A 114 18.86 -10.46 11.17
C SER A 114 18.85 -9.11 10.45
N ALA A 115 19.84 -8.87 9.60
CA ALA A 115 19.90 -7.67 8.77
C ALA A 115 18.79 -7.64 7.72
N LEU A 116 18.42 -8.79 7.15
CA LEU A 116 17.26 -8.91 6.26
C LEU A 116 15.98 -8.48 6.94
N HIS A 117 15.72 -9.05 8.12
CA HIS A 117 14.52 -8.73 8.87
C HIS A 117 14.48 -7.25 9.28
N ALA A 118 15.59 -6.69 9.76
CA ALA A 118 15.67 -5.28 10.14
C ALA A 118 15.37 -4.33 8.97
N MET A 119 15.87 -4.64 7.78
CA MET A 119 15.63 -3.85 6.58
C MET A 119 14.18 -3.96 6.11
N ASP A 120 13.61 -5.16 6.13
CA ASP A 120 12.21 -5.42 5.80
C ASP A 120 11.23 -4.71 6.77
N GLN A 121 11.53 -4.71 8.07
CA GLN A 121 10.79 -3.92 9.06
C GLN A 121 10.85 -2.41 8.76
N LYS A 122 12.04 -1.91 8.43
CA LYS A 122 12.25 -0.50 8.10
C LYS A 122 11.45 -0.11 6.85
N ILE A 123 11.49 -0.91 5.79
CA ILE A 123 10.74 -0.67 4.55
C ILE A 123 9.24 -0.60 4.84
N ARG A 124 8.69 -1.57 5.58
CA ARG A 124 7.27 -1.55 5.98
C ARG A 124 6.88 -0.29 6.74
N GLN A 125 7.71 0.16 7.68
CA GLN A 125 7.44 1.38 8.45
C GLN A 125 7.49 2.64 7.59
N GLN A 126 8.37 2.68 6.59
CA GLN A 126 8.53 3.81 5.69
C GLN A 126 7.41 3.91 4.65
N ASP A 127 6.97 2.78 4.09
CA ASP A 127 6.00 2.76 2.99
C ASP A 127 4.53 2.78 3.46
N ALA A 128 4.24 2.29 4.67
CA ALA A 128 2.88 2.29 5.23
C ALA A 128 2.14 3.63 5.12
N PRO A 129 2.72 4.79 5.52
CA PRO A 129 2.03 6.07 5.39
C PRO A 129 1.81 6.53 3.94
N LEU A 130 2.75 6.23 3.02
CA LEU A 130 2.65 6.63 1.62
C LEU A 130 1.57 5.82 0.88
N SER A 131 1.52 4.52 1.15
CA SER A 131 0.48 3.64 0.60
C SER A 131 -0.91 4.07 1.07
N GLU A 132 -1.06 4.37 2.37
CA GLU A 132 -2.33 4.87 2.94
C GLU A 132 -2.72 6.23 2.36
N GLN A 133 -1.76 7.15 2.19
CA GLN A 133 -2.00 8.45 1.58
C GLN A 133 -2.50 8.33 0.13
N SER A 134 -1.85 7.47 -0.66
CA SER A 134 -2.27 7.17 -2.03
C SER A 134 -3.70 6.60 -2.06
N ALA A 135 -3.99 5.61 -1.20
CA ALA A 135 -5.32 5.02 -1.10
C ALA A 135 -6.39 6.06 -0.75
N LYS A 136 -6.11 6.91 0.24
CA LYS A 136 -7.02 7.99 0.65
C LYS A 136 -7.28 9.01 -0.46
N ALA A 137 -6.26 9.36 -1.24
CA ALA A 137 -6.42 10.27 -2.38
C ALA A 137 -7.32 9.66 -3.46
N TRP A 138 -7.13 8.39 -3.80
CA TRP A 138 -8.00 7.65 -4.73
C TRP A 138 -9.43 7.53 -4.23
N LEU A 139 -9.63 7.24 -2.93
CA LEU A 139 -10.96 7.16 -2.33
C LEU A 139 -11.68 8.52 -2.35
N THR A 140 -10.95 9.61 -2.11
CA THR A 140 -11.49 10.97 -2.19
C THR A 140 -11.93 11.29 -3.61
N PHE A 141 -11.06 11.05 -4.59
CA PHE A 141 -11.38 11.21 -6.01
C PHE A 141 -12.61 10.39 -6.42
N TYR A 142 -12.62 9.08 -6.13
CA TYR A 142 -13.75 8.20 -6.45
C TYR A 142 -15.04 8.66 -5.76
N GLY A 143 -14.96 9.15 -4.53
CA GLY A 143 -16.09 9.70 -3.79
C GLY A 143 -16.73 10.91 -4.48
N SER A 144 -15.93 11.73 -5.18
CA SER A 144 -16.39 12.92 -5.92
C SER A 144 -17.08 12.62 -7.26
N LEU A 145 -16.94 11.39 -7.77
CA LEU A 145 -17.53 10.98 -9.05
C LEU A 145 -19.04 10.79 -8.95
N ASN A 146 -19.77 11.14 -10.01
CA ASN A 146 -21.18 10.79 -10.17
C ASN A 146 -21.35 9.32 -10.57
N ASP A 147 -22.59 8.82 -10.61
CA ASP A 147 -22.86 7.40 -10.86
C ASP A 147 -22.41 6.91 -12.25
N GLN A 148 -22.53 7.76 -13.28
CA GLN A 148 -22.05 7.44 -14.63
C GLN A 148 -20.52 7.31 -14.64
N GLN A 149 -19.81 8.25 -14.01
CA GLN A 149 -18.35 8.24 -13.89
C GLN A 149 -17.86 7.04 -13.06
N LYS A 150 -18.54 6.73 -11.95
CA LYS A 150 -18.22 5.55 -11.12
C LYS A 150 -18.40 4.25 -11.87
N THR A 151 -19.41 4.16 -12.72
CA THR A 151 -19.63 2.99 -13.60
C THR A 151 -18.46 2.84 -14.57
N ALA A 152 -18.09 3.90 -15.29
CA ALA A 152 -16.95 3.89 -16.21
C ALA A 152 -15.63 3.54 -15.50
N PHE A 153 -15.39 4.11 -14.32
CA PHE A 153 -14.23 3.79 -13.49
C PHE A 153 -14.24 2.31 -13.09
N SER A 154 -15.37 1.80 -12.60
CA SER A 154 -15.52 0.41 -12.16
C SER A 154 -15.27 -0.58 -13.29
N ASP A 155 -15.79 -0.29 -14.49
CA ASP A 155 -15.62 -1.16 -15.65
C ASP A 155 -14.17 -1.17 -16.15
N ALA A 156 -13.47 -0.04 -16.06
CA ALA A 156 -12.05 0.03 -16.40
C ALA A 156 -11.17 -0.78 -15.44
N ILE A 157 -11.48 -0.79 -14.14
CA ILE A 157 -10.68 -1.52 -13.13
C ILE A 157 -11.08 -2.99 -12.99
N ARG A 158 -12.29 -3.38 -13.39
CA ARG A 158 -12.83 -4.74 -13.19
C ARG A 158 -11.90 -5.85 -13.69
N PRO A 159 -11.25 -5.76 -14.86
CA PRO A 159 -10.32 -6.80 -15.32
C PRO A 159 -9.14 -7.00 -14.37
N GLN A 160 -8.67 -5.94 -13.71
CA GLN A 160 -7.60 -6.04 -12.71
C GLN A 160 -8.06 -6.82 -11.48
N PHE A 161 -9.27 -6.54 -11.01
CA PHE A 161 -9.85 -7.23 -9.84
C PHE A 161 -10.21 -8.67 -10.15
N GLU A 162 -10.74 -8.95 -11.33
CA GLU A 162 -10.99 -10.31 -11.80
C GLU A 162 -9.69 -11.09 -11.84
N ASN A 163 -8.60 -10.52 -12.35
CA ASN A 163 -7.31 -11.19 -12.31
C ASN A 163 -6.80 -11.41 -10.89
N ILE A 164 -6.97 -10.46 -9.97
CA ILE A 164 -6.59 -10.67 -8.56
C ILE A 164 -7.42 -11.80 -7.94
N ALA A 165 -8.72 -11.84 -8.20
CA ALA A 165 -9.64 -12.84 -7.67
C ALA A 165 -9.43 -14.23 -8.29
N HIS A 166 -9.04 -14.29 -9.56
CA HIS A 166 -8.80 -15.51 -10.32
C HIS A 166 -7.33 -15.93 -10.35
N HIS A 167 -6.42 -15.10 -9.85
CA HIS A 167 -5.06 -15.54 -9.58
C HIS A 167 -5.18 -16.73 -8.65
N PRO A 168 -4.68 -17.92 -9.04
CA PRO A 168 -4.77 -19.08 -8.17
C PRO A 168 -4.14 -18.67 -6.85
N ALA A 169 -4.95 -18.61 -5.80
CA ALA A 169 -4.42 -18.55 -4.46
C ALA A 169 -3.40 -19.68 -4.39
N ARG A 170 -2.18 -19.40 -3.88
CA ARG A 170 -1.34 -20.52 -3.44
C ARG A 170 -2.26 -21.42 -2.60
N PRO A 171 -2.33 -22.74 -2.87
CA PRO A 171 -3.16 -23.63 -2.08
C PRO A 171 -2.98 -23.23 -0.62
N TYR A 172 -4.09 -22.99 0.09
CA TYR A 172 -4.01 -22.86 1.54
C TYR A 172 -3.52 -24.22 2.02
N ASP A 173 -2.20 -24.36 2.12
CA ASP A 173 -1.56 -25.37 2.91
C ASP A 173 -1.82 -24.91 4.35
N PRO A 174 -2.78 -25.51 5.08
CA PRO A 174 -2.86 -25.23 6.50
C PRO A 174 -1.46 -25.50 7.02
N ARG A 175 -0.76 -24.46 7.49
CA ARG A 175 0.57 -24.58 8.08
C ARG A 175 0.52 -25.64 9.17
N THR A 176 0.71 -26.90 8.80
CA THR A 176 1.11 -27.99 9.68
C THR A 176 2.56 -27.68 9.95
N GLY A 177 2.76 -26.77 10.90
CA GLY A 177 4.07 -26.19 11.15
C GLY A 177 5.09 -27.28 11.40
N LEU A 178 6.14 -27.28 10.60
CA LEU A 178 7.54 -27.48 10.96
C LEU A 178 8.40 -26.66 9.99
#